data_AF-A0A812LGV7-F1
#
_entry.id   AF-A0A812LGV7-F1
#
_cell.length_a   1.000
_cell.length_b   1.000
_cell.length_c   1.000
_cell.angle_alpha   90.00
_cell.angle_beta   90.00
_cell.angle_gamma   90.00
#
_symmetry.space_group_name_H-M   'P 1'
#
loop_
_entity.id
_entity.type
_entity.pdbx_description
1 polymer ?
#
loop_
_entity_poly.entity_id
_entity_poly.type
_entity_poly.pdbx_seq_one_letter_code
_entity_poly.pdbx_strand_id
1 'polypeptide(L)'
;VCLVVPVMLGWLPEERIPGAGCCRVTLSQFRKHPSVSRVAVVMTLVSSTLSVVQVLVPDKRVRAAVTLLCAVVVGTQSYRSLKQITPYLGRTGLFIFLRQCLRPGLGETMFKWLTDHPGGPQLGAAKLGFVDCFGSLGLLCGICIYNKYMTNWSFRRIFVTAQLAYFFTQLLEVVLVMRWNLVIGIPDFLFLVGDDAFDLMVSRFFFVPMCVLAAKVCPPNLEATLCATLLSLGNFGVAVSGFLGVTICEMWGLVGDNFDNLPYASLAKACMALLPIPFIFVLTPAFTPNDPVPEHPAQYEDSTRRETEAAEAAEAIPDKQKDPTDSDKQKYPPTETMAV
;
A
#
# COMPACT_ATOMS: atom_id res chain seq x y z
N VAL A 1 5.30 9.58 21.17
CA VAL A 1 6.21 9.51 22.33
C VAL A 1 7.65 9.20 21.91
N CYS A 2 7.92 8.17 21.09
CA CYS A 2 9.28 7.83 20.65
C CYS A 2 10.06 8.93 19.90
N LEU A 3 9.41 9.88 19.24
CA LEU A 3 10.09 11.01 18.57
C LEU A 3 10.19 12.26 19.44
N VAL A 4 9.32 12.39 20.45
CA VAL A 4 9.27 13.58 21.31
C VAL A 4 10.51 13.62 22.21
N VAL A 5 10.92 12.47 22.75
CA VAL A 5 12.07 12.39 23.67
C VAL A 5 13.39 12.73 22.96
N PRO A 6 13.75 12.14 21.79
CA PRO A 6 14.98 12.51 21.07
C PRO A 6 15.01 13.96 20.58
N VAL A 7 13.86 14.51 20.15
CA VAL A 7 13.73 15.92 19.74
C VAL A 7 13.94 16.87 20.92
N MET A 8 13.35 16.54 22.07
CA MET A 8 13.53 17.32 23.30
C MET A 8 14.96 17.26 23.84
N LEU A 9 15.62 16.10 23.69
CA LEU A 9 17.02 15.86 24.06
C LEU A 9 18.03 16.41 23.06
N GLY A 10 17.59 16.97 21.92
CA GLY A 10 18.47 17.62 20.94
C GLY A 10 19.35 16.64 20.17
N TRP A 11 18.93 15.38 20.02
CA TRP A 11 19.68 14.36 19.26
C TRP A 11 19.56 14.53 17.74
N LEU A 12 18.63 15.35 17.28
CA LEU A 12 18.43 15.70 15.87
C LEU A 12 19.10 17.05 15.57
N PRO A 13 19.81 17.18 14.43
CA PRO A 13 20.48 18.42 14.01
C PRO A 13 19.49 19.48 13.48
N GLU A 14 18.40 19.72 14.23
CA GLU A 14 17.41 20.74 13.90
C GLU A 14 17.80 22.07 14.58
N GLU A 15 17.88 23.14 13.78
CA GLU A 15 18.13 24.48 14.28
C GLU A 15 16.91 24.97 15.08
N ARG A 16 17.04 25.07 16.40
CA ARG A 16 15.95 25.55 17.27
C ARG A 16 15.68 27.01 16.97
N ILE A 17 14.54 27.29 16.35
CA ILE A 17 14.06 28.66 16.13
C ILE A 17 13.78 29.31 17.50
N PRO A 18 14.53 30.35 17.92
CA PRO A 18 14.31 30.99 19.20
C PRO A 18 13.17 32.01 19.06
N GLY A 19 12.07 31.85 19.80
CA GLY A 19 11.09 32.94 19.90
C GLY A 19 9.70 32.57 20.39
N ALA A 20 9.21 33.39 21.33
CA ALA A 20 7.88 33.39 21.91
C ALA A 20 6.76 33.33 20.84
N GLY A 21 5.92 32.29 20.89
CA GLY A 21 4.83 32.05 19.93
C GLY A 21 4.54 30.57 19.67
N CYS A 22 5.45 29.69 20.10
CA CYS A 22 5.43 28.24 19.83
C CYS A 22 4.12 27.50 20.18
N CYS A 23 3.34 28.02 21.15
CA CYS A 23 2.07 27.40 21.58
C CYS A 23 0.81 28.01 20.97
N ARG A 24 0.91 29.00 20.07
CA ARG A 24 -0.27 29.55 19.39
C ARG A 24 -0.50 28.80 18.09
N VAL A 25 -1.62 28.08 18.01
CA VAL A 25 -2.12 27.50 16.74
C VAL A 25 -2.26 28.66 15.75
N THR A 26 -1.30 28.78 14.86
CA THR A 26 -1.22 29.91 13.95
C THR A 26 -2.13 29.59 12.76
N LEU A 27 -3.44 29.81 12.96
CA LEU A 27 -4.47 29.62 11.92
C LEU A 27 -4.14 30.37 10.62
N SER A 28 -3.35 31.44 10.70
CA SER A 28 -2.87 32.18 9.54
C SER A 28 -1.92 31.38 8.64
N GLN A 29 -1.16 30.40 9.16
CA GLN A 29 -0.36 29.48 8.33
C GLN A 29 -1.25 28.48 7.59
N PHE A 30 -2.31 27.97 8.25
CA PHE A 30 -3.31 27.10 7.61
C PHE A 30 -4.04 27.80 6.45
N ARG A 31 -4.25 29.12 6.57
CA ARG A 31 -4.89 29.96 5.55
C ARG A 31 -3.98 30.31 4.36
N LYS A 32 -2.65 30.19 4.49
CA LYS A 32 -1.70 30.46 3.39
C LYS A 32 -1.74 29.42 2.28
N HIS A 33 -2.09 28.16 2.59
CA HIS A 33 -2.19 27.08 1.61
C HIS A 33 -3.64 26.56 1.53
N PRO A 34 -4.52 27.22 0.75
CA PRO A 34 -5.95 26.91 0.70
C PRO A 34 -6.25 25.50 0.16
N SER A 35 -5.38 24.94 -0.69
CA SER A 35 -5.57 23.59 -1.25
C SER A 35 -5.37 22.50 -0.22
N VAL A 36 -4.36 22.62 0.65
CA VAL A 36 -4.05 21.62 1.67
C VAL A 36 -5.04 21.68 2.83
N SER A 37 -5.40 22.89 3.25
CA SER A 37 -6.44 23.10 4.25
C SER A 37 -7.80 22.57 3.81
N ARG A 38 -8.16 22.74 2.53
CA ARG A 38 -9.39 22.17 1.96
C ARG A 38 -9.41 20.65 2.04
N VAL A 39 -8.32 19.97 1.72
CA VAL A 39 -8.23 18.51 1.83
C VAL A 39 -8.43 18.06 3.27
N ALA A 40 -7.71 18.68 4.21
CA ALA A 40 -7.83 18.34 5.63
C ALA A 40 -9.26 18.53 6.16
N VAL A 41 -9.89 19.68 5.89
CA VAL A 41 -11.27 19.96 6.34
C VAL A 41 -12.27 18.97 5.73
N VAL A 42 -12.18 18.72 4.43
CA VAL A 42 -13.07 17.76 3.75
C VAL A 42 -12.88 16.35 4.30
N MET A 43 -11.63 15.92 4.51
CA MET A 43 -11.35 14.60 5.09
C MET A 43 -11.93 14.45 6.49
N THR A 44 -11.79 15.45 7.36
CA THR A 44 -12.37 15.41 8.71
C THR A 44 -13.90 15.36 8.65
N LEU A 45 -14.53 16.22 7.85
CA LEU A 45 -16.00 16.25 7.72
C LEU A 45 -16.56 14.94 7.16
N VAL A 46 -15.93 14.40 6.10
CA VAL A 46 -16.36 13.13 5.51
C VAL A 46 -16.11 11.97 6.47
N SER A 47 -14.99 11.95 7.20
CA SER A 47 -14.71 10.92 8.21
C SER A 47 -15.75 10.94 9.32
N SER A 48 -16.08 12.11 9.87
CA SER A 48 -17.12 12.25 10.90
C SER A 48 -18.49 11.80 10.37
N THR A 49 -18.82 12.19 9.13
CA THR A 49 -20.09 11.77 8.49
C THR A 49 -20.13 10.26 8.30
N LEU A 50 -19.04 9.66 7.84
CA LEU A 50 -18.93 8.21 7.63
C LEU A 50 -19.09 7.46 8.96
N SER A 51 -18.42 7.90 10.03
CA SER A 51 -18.57 7.31 11.36
C SER A 51 -20.00 7.40 11.89
N VAL A 52 -20.67 8.55 11.73
CA VAL A 52 -22.07 8.74 12.16
C VAL A 52 -23.01 7.84 11.36
N VAL A 53 -22.85 7.76 10.04
CA VAL A 53 -23.69 6.92 9.17
C VAL A 53 -23.51 5.44 9.50
N GLN A 54 -22.29 4.98 9.76
CA GLN A 54 -22.02 3.59 10.11
C GLN A 54 -22.68 3.17 11.43
N VAL A 55 -22.89 4.11 12.35
CA VAL A 55 -23.56 3.85 13.63
C VAL A 55 -25.09 3.97 13.51
N LEU A 56 -25.59 4.97 12.80
CA LEU A 56 -27.02 5.30 12.79
C LEU A 56 -27.85 4.51 11.76
N VAL A 57 -27.23 4.00 10.69
CA VAL A 57 -27.95 3.38 9.58
C VAL A 57 -27.88 1.85 9.69
N PRO A 58 -29.00 1.16 9.99
CA PRO A 58 -29.02 -0.30 10.08
C PRO A 58 -28.97 -1.00 8.72
N ASP A 59 -29.34 -0.30 7.64
CA ASP A 59 -29.37 -0.86 6.29
C ASP A 59 -27.97 -1.04 5.69
N LYS A 60 -27.57 -2.31 5.51
CA LYS A 60 -26.28 -2.69 4.91
C LYS A 60 -26.02 -2.09 3.53
N ARG A 61 -27.05 -2.02 2.67
CA ARG A 61 -26.93 -1.45 1.31
C ARG A 61 -26.67 0.06 1.34
N VAL A 62 -27.31 0.76 2.28
CA VAL A 62 -27.15 2.21 2.44
C VAL A 62 -25.77 2.53 3.02
N ARG A 63 -25.31 1.77 4.02
CA ARG A 63 -23.93 1.89 4.55
C ARG A 63 -22.88 1.67 3.46
N ALA A 64 -23.05 0.64 2.63
CA ALA A 64 -22.18 0.35 1.49
C ALA A 64 -22.14 1.52 0.49
N ALA A 65 -23.30 1.99 0.06
CA ALA A 65 -23.43 3.06 -0.92
C ALA A 65 -22.85 4.38 -0.40
N VAL A 66 -23.11 4.73 0.86
CA VAL A 66 -22.55 5.95 1.47
C VAL A 66 -21.03 5.83 1.61
N THR A 67 -20.51 4.67 2.01
CA THR A 67 -19.05 4.46 2.11
C THR A 67 -18.37 4.63 0.76
N LEU A 68 -18.93 4.04 -0.30
CA LEU A 68 -18.42 4.21 -1.66
C LEU A 68 -18.53 5.65 -2.14
N LEU A 69 -19.65 6.33 -1.87
CA LEU A 69 -19.84 7.74 -2.23
C LEU A 69 -18.83 8.64 -1.49
N CYS A 70 -18.64 8.44 -0.19
CA CYS A 70 -17.64 9.14 0.60
C CYS A 70 -16.22 8.90 0.07
N ALA A 71 -15.89 7.65 -0.30
CA ALA A 71 -14.60 7.32 -0.89
C ALA A 71 -14.38 8.04 -2.23
N VAL A 72 -15.38 8.05 -3.11
CA VAL A 72 -15.31 8.76 -4.40
C VAL A 72 -15.19 10.28 -4.20
N VAL A 73 -15.97 10.86 -3.27
CA VAL A 73 -15.89 12.29 -2.95
C VAL A 73 -14.50 12.64 -2.43
N VAL A 74 -13.97 11.92 -1.44
CA VAL A 74 -12.64 12.21 -0.88
C VAL A 74 -11.55 11.98 -1.92
N GLY A 75 -11.57 10.87 -2.66
CA GLY A 75 -10.59 10.59 -3.71
C GLY A 75 -10.57 11.68 -4.78
N THR A 76 -11.75 12.12 -5.24
CA THR A 76 -11.88 13.17 -6.28
C THR A 76 -11.45 14.54 -5.74
N GLN A 77 -11.85 14.90 -4.52
CA GLN A 77 -11.50 16.19 -3.91
C GLN A 77 -10.01 16.28 -3.58
N SER A 78 -9.43 15.21 -3.02
CA SER A 78 -8.00 15.09 -2.77
C SER A 78 -7.21 15.15 -4.07
N TYR A 79 -7.63 14.42 -5.11
CA TYR A 79 -7.00 14.50 -6.44
C TYR A 79 -7.03 15.93 -7.01
N ARG A 80 -8.19 16.59 -7.01
CA ARG A 80 -8.34 17.97 -7.52
C ARG A 80 -7.48 18.96 -6.74
N SER A 81 -7.46 18.86 -5.42
CA SER A 81 -6.73 19.80 -4.57
C SER A 81 -5.22 19.61 -4.63
N LEU A 82 -4.75 18.36 -4.72
CA LEU A 82 -3.32 18.04 -4.87
C LEU A 82 -2.83 18.36 -6.30
N LYS A 83 -3.66 18.11 -7.32
CA LYS A 83 -3.36 18.48 -8.71
C LYS A 83 -3.16 19.99 -8.91
N GLN A 84 -3.82 20.84 -8.11
CA GLN A 84 -3.63 22.29 -8.14
C GLN A 84 -2.22 22.74 -7.73
N ILE A 85 -1.50 21.92 -6.96
CA ILE A 85 -0.12 22.19 -6.54
C ILE A 85 0.83 21.64 -7.60
N THR A 86 0.75 20.33 -7.85
CA THR A 86 1.56 19.64 -8.85
C THR A 86 0.73 18.49 -9.43
N PRO A 87 0.68 18.28 -10.76
CA PRO A 87 -0.11 17.21 -11.38
C PRO A 87 0.29 15.80 -10.88
N TYR A 88 1.57 15.59 -10.56
CA TYR A 88 2.10 14.34 -10.03
C TYR A 88 1.64 14.04 -8.60
N LEU A 89 1.53 15.07 -7.75
CA LEU A 89 1.07 14.93 -6.37
C LEU A 89 -0.36 14.41 -6.31
N GLY A 90 -1.22 14.86 -7.24
CA GLY A 90 -2.57 14.32 -7.40
C GLY A 90 -2.57 12.83 -7.76
N ARG A 91 -1.74 12.42 -8.73
CA ARG A 91 -1.63 11.00 -9.14
C ARG A 91 -1.12 10.11 -8.01
N THR A 92 -0.04 10.52 -7.33
CA THR A 92 0.53 9.78 -6.18
C THR A 92 -0.47 9.69 -5.03
N GLY A 93 -1.13 10.80 -4.66
CA GLY A 93 -2.13 10.80 -3.59
C GLY A 93 -3.34 9.92 -3.92
N LEU A 94 -3.81 9.95 -5.17
CA LEU A 94 -4.90 9.08 -5.61
C LEU A 94 -4.50 7.61 -5.59
N PHE A 95 -3.27 7.28 -5.99
CA PHE A 95 -2.75 5.91 -5.93
C PHE A 95 -2.69 5.38 -4.49
N ILE A 96 -2.11 6.17 -3.57
CA ILE A 96 -2.05 5.84 -2.14
C ILE A 96 -3.45 5.58 -1.59
N PHE A 97 -4.39 6.48 -1.87
CA PHE A 97 -5.77 6.36 -1.42
C PHE A 97 -6.47 5.11 -1.98
N LEU A 98 -6.46 4.97 -3.31
CA LEU A 98 -7.17 3.92 -4.02
C LEU A 98 -6.66 2.54 -3.62
N ARG A 99 -5.34 2.38 -3.49
CA ARG A 99 -4.75 1.12 -3.05
C ARG A 99 -5.19 0.71 -1.65
N GLN A 100 -5.27 1.66 -0.73
CA GLN A 100 -5.73 1.38 0.63
C GLN A 100 -7.22 1.04 0.65
N CYS A 101 -8.05 1.77 -0.11
CA CYS A 101 -9.49 1.46 -0.23
C CYS A 101 -9.77 0.07 -0.82
N LEU A 102 -8.96 -0.38 -1.78
CA LEU A 102 -9.11 -1.67 -2.46
C LEU A 102 -8.62 -2.87 -1.65
N ARG A 103 -8.27 -2.68 -0.37
CA ARG A 103 -7.86 -3.74 0.57
C ARG A 103 -8.97 -4.01 1.60
N PRO A 104 -10.08 -4.68 1.25
CA PRO A 104 -11.17 -4.88 2.22
C PRO A 104 -10.67 -5.61 3.47
N GLY A 105 -10.93 -5.01 4.64
CA GLY A 105 -10.48 -5.53 5.93
C GLY A 105 -11.49 -6.51 6.53
N LEU A 106 -11.13 -7.80 6.58
CA LEU A 106 -11.94 -8.85 7.24
C LEU A 106 -11.50 -9.09 8.70
N GLY A 107 -10.74 -8.16 9.29
CA GLY A 107 -10.01 -8.39 10.55
C GLY A 107 -10.89 -8.83 11.71
N GLU A 108 -12.04 -8.18 11.92
CA GLU A 108 -12.95 -8.51 13.04
C GLU A 108 -13.61 -9.88 12.86
N THR A 109 -14.09 -10.20 11.66
CA THR A 109 -14.71 -11.49 11.34
C THR A 109 -13.68 -12.62 11.42
N MET A 110 -12.47 -12.38 10.91
CA MET A 110 -11.36 -13.35 10.95
C MET A 110 -10.91 -13.59 12.40
N PHE A 111 -10.77 -12.53 13.20
CA PHE A 111 -10.45 -12.63 14.62
C PHE A 111 -11.47 -13.49 15.37
N LYS A 112 -12.77 -13.22 15.16
CA LYS A 112 -13.84 -14.01 15.78
C LYS A 112 -13.82 -15.48 15.35
N TRP A 113 -13.54 -15.75 14.07
CA TRP A 113 -13.37 -17.12 13.57
C TRP A 113 -12.16 -17.83 14.20
N LEU A 114 -11.06 -17.11 14.41
CA LEU A 114 -9.84 -17.62 15.04
C LEU A 114 -10.02 -17.95 16.53
N THR A 115 -10.80 -17.16 17.27
CA THR A 115 -10.96 -17.31 18.73
C THR A 115 -12.15 -18.17 19.13
N ASP A 116 -13.32 -17.95 18.55
CA ASP A 116 -14.60 -18.40 19.13
C ASP A 116 -15.24 -19.56 18.35
N HIS A 117 -14.88 -19.73 17.07
CA HIS A 117 -15.58 -20.67 16.21
C HIS A 117 -15.11 -22.13 16.39
N PRO A 118 -16.01 -23.11 16.54
CA PRO A 118 -15.66 -24.53 16.70
C PRO A 118 -14.93 -25.11 15.48
N GLY A 119 -15.22 -24.61 14.28
CA GLY A 119 -14.53 -24.94 13.04
C GLY A 119 -13.27 -24.11 12.77
N GLY A 120 -12.82 -23.29 13.73
CA GLY A 120 -11.57 -22.53 13.68
C GLY A 120 -10.48 -23.11 14.62
N PRO A 121 -9.28 -22.53 14.64
CA PRO A 121 -8.16 -22.97 15.49
C PRO A 121 -8.37 -22.83 17.00
N GLN A 122 -9.42 -22.10 17.44
CA GLN A 122 -9.72 -21.77 18.85
C GLN A 122 -8.48 -21.27 19.62
N LEU A 123 -7.77 -20.32 19.01
CA LEU A 123 -6.59 -19.73 19.61
C LEU A 123 -7.02 -18.67 20.63
N GLY A 124 -6.65 -18.89 21.90
CA GLY A 124 -6.86 -17.87 22.94
C GLY A 124 -6.07 -16.58 22.64
N ALA A 125 -6.55 -15.46 23.17
CA ALA A 125 -5.97 -14.13 22.94
C ALA A 125 -4.44 -14.05 23.21
N ALA A 126 -3.94 -14.81 24.19
CA ALA A 126 -2.50 -14.88 24.47
C ALA A 126 -1.68 -15.44 23.30
N LYS A 127 -2.18 -16.48 22.61
CA LYS A 127 -1.51 -17.07 21.45
C LYS A 127 -1.52 -16.13 20.25
N LEU A 128 -2.61 -15.40 20.04
CA LEU A 128 -2.69 -14.36 19.01
C LEU A 128 -1.71 -13.20 19.31
N GLY A 129 -1.58 -12.80 20.58
CA GLY A 129 -0.54 -11.84 20.96
C GLY A 129 0.89 -12.33 20.66
N PHE A 130 1.16 -13.62 20.81
CA PHE A 130 2.44 -14.20 20.39
C PHE A 130 2.62 -14.18 18.87
N VAL A 131 1.56 -14.46 18.10
CA VAL A 131 1.57 -14.34 16.63
C VAL A 131 2.01 -12.94 16.24
N ASP A 132 1.39 -11.89 16.78
CA ASP A 132 1.74 -10.49 16.49
C ASP A 132 3.21 -10.15 16.86
N CYS A 133 3.70 -10.72 17.97
CA CYS A 133 5.09 -10.54 18.39
C CYS A 133 6.07 -11.12 17.37
N PHE A 134 5.81 -12.33 16.87
CA PHE A 134 6.63 -12.94 15.82
C PHE A 134 6.41 -12.25 14.46
N GLY A 135 5.20 -11.78 14.19
CA GLY A 135 4.87 -10.96 13.03
C GLY A 135 5.73 -9.69 12.93
N SER A 136 6.03 -9.09 14.08
CA SER A 136 6.93 -7.93 14.17
C SER A 136 8.37 -8.25 13.72
N LEU A 137 8.81 -9.51 13.77
CA LEU A 137 10.08 -9.92 13.16
C LEU A 137 9.99 -9.90 11.62
N GLY A 138 8.85 -10.32 11.06
CA GLY A 138 8.56 -10.19 9.63
C GLY A 138 8.64 -8.74 9.14
N LEU A 139 8.17 -7.80 9.97
CA LEU A 139 8.33 -6.36 9.75
C LEU A 139 9.80 -5.94 9.57
N LEU A 140 10.66 -6.36 10.51
CA LEU A 140 12.09 -6.06 10.50
C LEU A 140 12.77 -6.70 9.29
N CYS A 141 12.47 -7.96 9.01
CA CYS A 141 12.94 -8.66 7.81
C CYS A 141 12.54 -7.91 6.54
N GLY A 142 11.31 -7.42 6.44
CA GLY A 142 10.82 -6.64 5.30
C GLY A 142 11.62 -5.35 5.09
N ILE A 143 11.94 -4.63 6.16
CA ILE A 143 12.76 -3.42 6.08
C ILE A 143 14.19 -3.76 5.62
N CYS A 144 14.80 -4.82 6.17
CA CYS A 144 16.14 -5.28 5.78
C CYS A 144 16.20 -5.69 4.31
N ILE A 145 15.22 -6.45 3.83
CA ILE A 145 15.13 -6.89 2.43
C ILE A 145 14.92 -5.69 1.50
N TYR A 146 14.03 -4.76 1.88
CA TYR A 146 13.79 -3.54 1.11
C TYR A 146 15.09 -2.73 0.94
N ASN A 147 15.78 -2.42 2.04
CA ASN A 147 17.00 -1.61 2.03
C ASN A 147 18.13 -2.27 1.22
N LYS A 148 18.24 -3.61 1.27
CA LYS A 148 19.30 -4.35 0.58
C LYS A 148 19.04 -4.54 -0.92
N TYR A 149 17.80 -4.82 -1.32
CA TYR A 149 17.50 -5.26 -2.70
C TYR A 149 16.57 -4.30 -3.46
N MET A 150 15.56 -3.72 -2.81
CA MET A 150 14.50 -2.97 -3.50
C MET A 150 14.87 -1.51 -3.75
N THR A 151 15.85 -0.95 -3.04
CA THR A 151 16.28 0.45 -3.21
C THR A 151 16.78 0.76 -4.63
N ASN A 152 17.30 -0.25 -5.33
CA ASN A 152 17.81 -0.12 -6.71
C ASN A 152 16.75 -0.40 -7.79
N TRP A 153 15.53 -0.77 -7.41
CA TRP A 153 14.46 -1.07 -8.36
C TRP A 153 13.63 0.18 -8.65
N SER A 154 12.92 0.22 -9.78
CA SER A 154 11.95 1.30 -10.04
C SER A 154 10.71 1.15 -9.16
N PHE A 155 10.08 2.28 -8.78
CA PHE A 155 8.87 2.26 -7.95
C PHE A 155 7.78 1.36 -8.50
N ARG A 156 7.59 1.35 -9.84
CA ARG A 156 6.63 0.45 -10.50
C ARG A 156 6.95 -1.01 -10.24
N ARG A 157 8.21 -1.44 -10.41
CA ARG A 157 8.61 -2.82 -10.13
C ARG A 157 8.39 -3.16 -8.66
N ILE A 158 8.77 -2.28 -7.74
CA ILE A 158 8.58 -2.50 -6.30
C ILE A 158 7.10 -2.64 -5.96
N PHE A 159 6.23 -1.76 -6.46
CA PHE A 159 4.81 -1.84 -6.15
C PHE A 159 4.13 -3.04 -6.82
N VAL A 160 4.51 -3.42 -8.05
CA VAL A 160 3.97 -4.61 -8.70
C VAL A 160 4.40 -5.87 -7.94
N THR A 161 5.67 -6.00 -7.57
CA THR A 161 6.15 -7.17 -6.83
C THR A 161 5.57 -7.24 -5.43
N ALA A 162 5.46 -6.10 -4.72
CA ALA A 162 4.78 -6.03 -3.43
C ALA A 162 3.29 -6.37 -3.55
N GLN A 163 2.62 -5.95 -4.63
CA GLN A 163 1.21 -6.27 -4.85
C GLN A 163 0.98 -7.75 -5.16
N LEU A 164 1.86 -8.36 -5.95
CA LEU A 164 1.84 -9.80 -6.21
C LEU A 164 2.11 -10.59 -4.94
N ALA A 165 3.13 -10.20 -4.16
CA ALA A 165 3.39 -10.80 -2.85
C ALA A 165 2.18 -10.68 -1.93
N TYR A 166 1.49 -9.53 -1.94
CA TYR A 166 0.29 -9.31 -1.15
C TYR A 166 -0.85 -10.23 -1.58
N PHE A 167 -1.05 -10.41 -2.89
CA PHE A 167 -2.01 -11.37 -3.42
C PHE A 167 -1.71 -12.80 -2.93
N PHE A 168 -0.43 -13.22 -2.91
CA PHE A 168 -0.04 -14.51 -2.37
C PHE A 168 -0.38 -14.65 -0.88
N THR A 169 -0.15 -13.62 -0.06
CA THR A 169 -0.60 -13.63 1.34
C THR A 169 -2.11 -13.82 1.47
N GLN A 170 -2.90 -13.14 0.63
CA GLN A 170 -4.35 -13.31 0.63
C GLN A 170 -4.79 -14.72 0.22
N LEU A 171 -4.01 -15.41 -0.62
CA LEU A 171 -4.24 -16.81 -0.93
C LEU A 171 -3.91 -17.72 0.27
N LEU A 172 -2.84 -17.43 1.03
CA LEU A 172 -2.51 -18.17 2.25
C LEU A 172 -3.63 -18.07 3.30
N GLU A 173 -4.26 -16.90 3.42
CA GLU A 173 -5.45 -16.72 4.27
C GLU A 173 -6.62 -17.62 3.82
N VAL A 174 -6.85 -17.77 2.51
CA VAL A 174 -7.86 -18.71 1.97
C VAL A 174 -7.50 -20.16 2.30
N VAL A 175 -6.22 -20.54 2.18
CA VAL A 175 -5.72 -21.87 2.54
C VAL A 175 -5.96 -22.17 4.02
N LEU A 176 -5.77 -21.18 4.90
CA LEU A 176 -6.04 -21.28 6.33
C LEU A 176 -7.54 -21.46 6.61
N VAL A 177 -8.39 -20.64 5.98
CA VAL A 177 -9.85 -20.70 6.16
C VAL A 177 -10.43 -22.04 5.68
N MET A 178 -9.91 -22.59 4.57
CA MET A 178 -10.28 -23.92 4.06
C MET A 178 -9.66 -25.09 4.85
N ARG A 179 -8.80 -24.80 5.84
CA ARG A 179 -8.05 -25.77 6.66
C ARG A 179 -7.19 -26.74 5.85
N TRP A 180 -6.73 -26.33 4.67
CA TRP A 180 -5.80 -27.12 3.85
C TRP A 180 -4.42 -27.24 4.50
N ASN A 181 -4.10 -26.34 5.43
CA ASN A 181 -2.90 -26.42 6.28
C ASN A 181 -2.80 -27.76 7.05
N LEU A 182 -3.92 -28.30 7.54
CA LEU A 182 -3.97 -29.57 8.27
C LEU A 182 -3.72 -30.78 7.35
N VAL A 183 -4.15 -30.70 6.09
CA VAL A 183 -3.87 -31.74 5.08
C VAL A 183 -2.37 -31.79 4.76
N ILE A 184 -1.70 -30.64 4.79
CA ILE A 184 -0.24 -30.51 4.62
C ILE A 184 0.51 -30.95 5.91
N GLY A 185 -0.19 -31.12 7.04
CA GLY A 185 0.38 -31.55 8.32
C GLY A 185 0.98 -30.41 9.15
N ILE A 186 0.69 -29.15 8.82
CA ILE A 186 1.21 -27.98 9.56
C ILE A 186 0.19 -27.59 10.64
N PRO A 187 0.62 -27.40 11.91
CA PRO A 187 -0.30 -26.98 12.97
C PRO A 187 -0.78 -25.53 12.75
N ASP A 188 -2.06 -25.27 13.04
CA ASP A 188 -2.73 -23.97 12.85
C ASP A 188 -1.92 -22.79 13.40
N PHE A 189 -1.34 -22.95 14.60
CA PHE A 189 -0.54 -21.89 15.23
C PHE A 189 0.72 -21.53 14.43
N LEU A 190 1.47 -22.52 13.94
CA LEU A 190 2.71 -22.26 13.20
C LEU A 190 2.41 -21.67 11.82
N PHE A 191 1.33 -22.14 11.17
CA PHE A 191 0.87 -21.56 9.92
C PHE A 191 0.49 -20.10 10.10
N LEU A 192 -0.26 -19.77 11.15
CA LEU A 192 -0.70 -18.41 11.44
C LEU A 192 0.47 -17.47 11.77
N VAL A 193 1.46 -17.93 12.53
CA VAL A 193 2.71 -17.16 12.78
C VAL A 193 3.43 -16.84 11.48
N GLY A 194 3.52 -17.82 10.57
CA GLY A 194 4.16 -17.63 9.26
C GLY A 194 3.39 -16.67 8.36
N ASP A 195 2.06 -16.81 8.32
CA ASP A 195 1.17 -15.95 7.53
C ASP A 195 1.23 -14.49 7.99
N ASP A 196 1.09 -14.24 9.30
CA ASP A 196 1.15 -12.89 9.87
C ASP A 196 2.53 -12.24 9.66
N ALA A 197 3.62 -12.99 9.87
CA ALA A 197 4.97 -12.52 9.57
C ALA A 197 5.15 -12.17 8.09
N PHE A 198 4.56 -12.94 7.18
CA PHE A 198 4.61 -12.68 5.75
C PHE A 198 3.75 -11.46 5.36
N ASP A 199 2.53 -11.30 5.91
CA ASP A 199 1.70 -10.11 5.67
C ASP A 199 2.40 -8.83 6.13
N LEU A 200 2.98 -8.83 7.33
CA LEU A 200 3.70 -7.67 7.87
C LEU A 200 4.97 -7.34 7.08
N MET A 201 5.68 -8.36 6.59
CA MET A 201 6.82 -8.17 5.69
C MET A 201 6.39 -7.50 4.38
N VAL A 202 5.36 -8.03 3.72
CA VAL A 202 4.84 -7.50 2.45
C VAL A 202 4.26 -6.09 2.62
N SER A 203 3.58 -5.83 3.73
CA SER A 203 3.07 -4.50 4.10
C SER A 203 4.19 -3.46 4.12
N ARG A 204 5.40 -3.83 4.56
CA ARG A 204 6.58 -2.94 4.54
C ARG A 204 7.15 -2.70 3.15
N PHE A 205 7.13 -3.70 2.27
CA PHE A 205 7.53 -3.51 0.87
C PHE A 205 6.68 -2.47 0.15
N PHE A 206 5.47 -2.19 0.64
CA PHE A 206 4.62 -1.14 0.08
C PHE A 206 4.77 0.19 0.85
N PHE A 207 4.73 0.14 2.19
CA PHE A 207 4.73 1.35 3.01
C PHE A 207 6.02 2.17 2.91
N VAL A 208 7.18 1.51 2.92
CA VAL A 208 8.47 2.22 2.87
C VAL A 208 8.65 2.99 1.54
N PRO A 209 8.54 2.37 0.36
CA PRO A 209 8.67 3.11 -0.90
C PRO A 209 7.55 4.12 -1.11
N MET A 210 6.36 3.89 -0.55
CA MET A 210 5.29 4.90 -0.54
C MET A 210 5.73 6.16 0.20
N CYS A 211 6.30 6.03 1.39
CA CYS A 211 6.79 7.17 2.17
C CYS A 211 7.91 7.92 1.43
N VAL A 212 8.84 7.17 0.81
CA VAL A 212 9.92 7.76 0.00
C VAL A 212 9.36 8.51 -1.22
N LEU A 213 8.40 7.91 -1.93
CA LEU A 213 7.73 8.55 -3.07
C LEU A 213 6.95 9.80 -2.64
N ALA A 214 6.24 9.73 -1.50
CA ALA A 214 5.52 10.87 -0.94
C ALA A 214 6.46 12.03 -0.63
N ALA A 215 7.59 11.77 0.03
CA ALA A 215 8.60 12.80 0.32
C ALA A 215 9.18 13.41 -0.96
N LYS A 216 9.53 12.58 -1.96
CA LYS A 216 10.11 13.03 -3.22
C LYS A 216 9.20 13.93 -4.05
N VAL A 217 7.91 13.62 -4.09
CA VAL A 217 6.92 14.38 -4.90
C VAL A 217 6.55 15.71 -4.26
N CYS A 218 6.92 15.94 -2.99
CA CYS A 218 6.62 17.20 -2.32
C CYS A 218 7.58 18.33 -2.76
N PRO A 219 7.06 19.51 -3.13
CA PRO A 219 7.88 20.68 -3.41
C PRO A 219 8.57 21.23 -2.14
N PRO A 220 9.71 21.93 -2.30
CA PRO A 220 10.41 22.55 -1.18
C PRO A 220 9.51 23.55 -0.45
N ASN A 221 9.69 23.67 0.86
CA ASN A 221 8.90 24.49 1.79
C ASN A 221 7.50 23.96 2.17
N LEU A 222 7.00 22.89 1.54
CA LEU A 222 5.70 22.27 1.87
C LEU A 222 5.75 20.76 2.17
N GLU A 223 6.95 20.20 2.23
CA GLU A 223 7.20 18.76 2.38
C GLU A 223 6.48 18.14 3.57
N ALA A 224 6.63 18.72 4.76
CA ALA A 224 6.03 18.17 5.96
C ALA A 224 4.49 18.14 5.88
N THR A 225 3.86 19.22 5.40
CA THR A 225 2.41 19.31 5.32
C THR A 225 1.83 18.41 4.24
N LEU A 226 2.48 18.33 3.07
CA LEU A 226 2.02 17.50 1.96
C LEU A 226 2.26 16.01 2.24
N CYS A 227 3.41 15.64 2.80
CA CYS A 227 3.68 14.28 3.24
C CYS A 227 2.67 13.84 4.31
N ALA A 228 2.40 14.68 5.32
CA ALA A 228 1.37 14.41 6.32
C ALA A 228 -0.03 14.26 5.70
N THR A 229 -0.35 15.05 4.68
CA THR A 229 -1.63 14.97 3.95
C THR A 229 -1.75 13.68 3.14
N LEU A 230 -0.67 13.22 2.50
CA LEU A 230 -0.65 11.95 1.78
C LEU A 230 -0.79 10.74 2.72
N LEU A 231 -0.09 10.77 3.86
CA LEU A 231 -0.17 9.72 4.87
C LEU A 231 -1.56 9.66 5.54
N SER A 232 -2.14 10.83 5.86
CA SER A 232 -3.50 10.87 6.41
C SER A 232 -4.52 10.36 5.40
N LEU A 233 -4.33 10.64 4.11
CA LEU A 233 -5.16 10.11 3.03
C LEU A 233 -5.05 8.57 2.94
N GLY A 234 -3.84 8.02 3.12
CA GLY A 234 -3.63 6.58 3.23
C GLY A 234 -4.39 5.97 4.42
N ASN A 235 -4.32 6.58 5.60
CA ASN A 235 -5.05 6.13 6.79
C ASN A 235 -6.57 6.22 6.62
N PHE A 236 -7.07 7.26 5.98
CA PHE A 236 -8.48 7.37 5.63
C PHE A 236 -8.89 6.24 4.66
N GLY A 237 -8.04 5.89 3.71
CA GLY A 237 -8.23 4.73 2.85
C GLY A 237 -8.34 3.40 3.62
N VAL A 238 -7.53 3.22 4.68
CA VAL A 238 -7.65 2.04 5.58
C VAL A 238 -9.01 2.01 6.26
N ALA A 239 -9.49 3.13 6.79
CA ALA A 239 -10.81 3.19 7.43
C ALA A 239 -11.93 2.81 6.45
N VAL A 240 -11.92 3.38 5.24
CA VAL A 240 -12.87 3.03 4.15
C VAL A 240 -12.79 1.52 3.85
N SER A 241 -11.59 0.96 3.77
CA SER A 241 -11.38 -0.45 3.47
C SER A 241 -11.93 -1.39 4.55
N GLY A 242 -11.88 -0.99 5.83
CA GLY A 242 -12.51 -1.72 6.93
C GLY A 242 -14.03 -1.74 6.79
N PHE A 243 -14.65 -0.60 6.51
CA PHE A 243 -16.10 -0.51 6.29
C PHE A 243 -16.56 -1.30 5.04
N LEU A 244 -15.76 -1.29 3.97
CA LEU A 244 -16.02 -2.12 2.79
C LEU A 244 -15.88 -3.61 3.12
N GLY A 245 -14.91 -3.99 3.95
CA GLY A 245 -14.74 -5.36 4.44
C GLY A 245 -15.96 -5.86 5.22
N VAL A 246 -16.44 -5.09 6.19
CA VAL A 246 -17.67 -5.41 6.94
C VAL A 246 -18.87 -5.56 6.00
N THR A 247 -19.00 -4.66 5.02
CA THR A 247 -20.06 -4.74 4.01
C THR A 247 -19.98 -6.04 3.21
N ILE A 248 -18.77 -6.45 2.79
CA ILE A 248 -18.55 -7.72 2.09
C ILE A 248 -18.98 -8.89 2.99
N CYS A 249 -18.60 -8.89 4.28
CA CYS A 249 -19.05 -9.91 5.22
C CYS A 249 -20.58 -10.01 5.30
N GLU A 250 -21.27 -8.88 5.45
CA GLU A 250 -22.73 -8.82 5.55
C GLU A 250 -23.47 -9.20 4.25
N MET A 251 -22.83 -9.01 3.09
CA MET A 251 -23.35 -9.46 1.79
C MET A 251 -23.28 -10.98 1.65
N TRP A 252 -22.20 -11.60 2.12
CA TRP A 252 -22.01 -13.05 2.13
C TRP A 252 -22.71 -13.76 3.31
N GLY A 253 -23.42 -13.01 4.15
CA GLY A 253 -24.21 -13.55 5.25
C GLY A 253 -23.39 -13.95 6.49
N LEU A 254 -22.16 -13.42 6.63
CA LEU A 254 -21.27 -13.62 7.77
C LEU A 254 -21.74 -12.78 8.98
N VAL A 255 -22.96 -13.01 9.44
CA VAL A 255 -23.57 -12.30 10.57
C VAL A 255 -23.62 -13.24 11.77
N GLY A 256 -23.07 -12.81 12.91
CA GLY A 256 -23.06 -13.59 14.14
C GLY A 256 -22.00 -14.70 14.10
N ASP A 257 -22.43 -15.96 14.21
CA ASP A 257 -21.57 -17.15 14.30
C ASP A 257 -21.62 -18.03 13.04
N ASN A 258 -22.24 -17.55 11.95
CA ASN A 258 -22.28 -18.28 10.69
C ASN A 258 -21.04 -17.96 9.87
N PHE A 259 -20.13 -18.92 9.71
CA PHE A 259 -18.87 -18.78 8.96
C PHE A 259 -18.79 -19.65 7.69
N ASP A 260 -19.88 -20.29 7.29
CA ASP A 260 -19.91 -21.21 6.13
C ASP A 260 -19.41 -20.55 4.83
N ASN A 261 -19.69 -19.26 4.67
CA ASN A 261 -19.31 -18.49 3.48
C ASN A 261 -17.99 -17.71 3.63
N LEU A 262 -17.25 -17.93 4.72
CA LEU A 262 -15.97 -17.24 4.98
C LEU A 262 -14.94 -17.46 3.86
N PRO A 263 -14.79 -18.67 3.27
CA PRO A 263 -13.84 -18.87 2.17
C PRO A 263 -14.17 -18.02 0.94
N TYR A 264 -15.45 -17.78 0.65
CA TYR A 264 -15.85 -16.93 -0.48
C TYR A 264 -15.55 -15.45 -0.22
N ALA A 265 -15.72 -14.98 1.02
CA ALA A 265 -15.35 -13.62 1.39
C ALA A 265 -13.82 -13.41 1.32
N SER A 266 -13.02 -14.37 1.79
CA SER A 266 -11.56 -14.34 1.67
C SER A 266 -11.10 -14.42 0.21
N LEU A 267 -11.77 -15.22 -0.63
CA LEU A 267 -11.49 -15.26 -2.07
C LEU A 267 -11.83 -13.93 -2.75
N ALA A 268 -12.96 -13.32 -2.42
CA ALA A 268 -13.34 -12.01 -2.93
C ALA A 268 -12.30 -10.93 -2.56
N LYS A 269 -11.80 -10.96 -1.32
CA LYS A 269 -10.68 -10.11 -0.86
C LYS A 269 -9.41 -10.34 -1.68
N ALA A 270 -9.06 -11.60 -1.95
CA ALA A 270 -7.91 -11.93 -2.80
C ALA A 270 -8.08 -11.40 -4.23
N CYS A 271 -9.27 -11.51 -4.82
CA CYS A 271 -9.56 -10.92 -6.14
C CYS A 271 -9.45 -9.39 -6.12
N MET A 272 -9.96 -8.73 -5.08
CA MET A 272 -9.85 -7.27 -4.94
C MET A 272 -8.39 -6.81 -4.77
N ALA A 273 -7.51 -7.67 -4.21
CA ALA A 273 -6.08 -7.40 -4.14
C ALA A 273 -5.39 -7.34 -5.51
N LEU A 274 -5.96 -7.88 -6.59
CA LEU A 274 -5.39 -7.73 -7.94
C LEU A 274 -5.77 -6.39 -8.60
N LEU A 275 -6.88 -5.79 -8.17
CA LEU A 275 -7.44 -4.59 -8.80
C LEU A 275 -6.50 -3.37 -8.79
N PRO A 276 -5.62 -3.15 -7.79
CA PRO A 276 -4.65 -2.06 -7.82
C PRO A 276 -3.56 -2.17 -8.89
N ILE A 277 -3.27 -3.38 -9.42
CA ILE A 277 -2.16 -3.61 -10.37
C ILE A 277 -2.24 -2.71 -11.62
N PRO A 278 -3.36 -2.66 -12.38
CA PRO A 278 -3.47 -1.77 -13.53
C PRO A 278 -3.31 -0.29 -13.16
N PHE A 279 -3.76 0.12 -11.96
CA PHE A 279 -3.61 1.51 -11.51
C PHE A 279 -2.16 1.89 -11.22
N ILE A 280 -1.28 0.94 -10.90
CA ILE A 280 0.16 1.21 -10.70
C ILE A 280 0.78 1.76 -11.98
N PHE A 281 0.45 1.18 -13.14
CA PHE A 281 1.01 1.61 -14.43
C PHE A 281 0.55 3.01 -14.83
N VAL A 282 -0.68 3.37 -14.47
CA VAL A 282 -1.28 4.66 -14.86
C VAL A 282 -0.93 5.80 -13.88
N LEU A 283 -0.85 5.52 -12.57
CA LEU A 283 -0.73 6.57 -11.55
C LEU A 283 0.69 6.73 -10.99
N THR A 284 1.54 5.70 -11.03
CA THR A 284 2.85 5.74 -10.38
C THR A 284 3.96 6.12 -11.37
N PRO A 285 4.80 7.13 -11.03
CA PRO A 285 5.95 7.46 -11.84
C PRO A 285 7.07 6.40 -11.71
N ALA A 286 7.95 6.33 -12.70
CA ALA A 286 8.91 5.24 -12.87
C ALA A 286 10.27 5.40 -12.17
N PHE A 287 10.46 6.44 -11.36
CA PHE A 287 11.75 6.71 -10.71
C PHE A 287 12.23 5.56 -9.82
N THR A 288 13.50 5.61 -9.46
CA THR A 288 14.06 4.75 -8.41
C THR A 288 14.06 5.47 -7.05
N PRO A 289 14.02 4.71 -5.95
CA PRO A 289 14.23 5.25 -4.60
C PRO A 289 15.57 5.96 -4.41
N ASN A 290 16.62 5.61 -5.18
CA ASN A 290 17.97 6.18 -5.06
C ASN A 290 18.24 7.41 -5.94
N ASP A 291 17.36 7.74 -6.89
CA ASP A 291 17.55 8.95 -7.70
C ASP A 291 17.54 10.21 -6.81
N PRO A 292 18.33 11.26 -7.13
CA PRO A 292 18.33 12.51 -6.38
C PRO A 292 16.91 13.06 -6.27
N VAL A 293 16.57 13.62 -5.09
CA VAL A 293 15.27 14.26 -4.86
C VAL A 293 15.07 15.31 -5.95
N PRO A 294 14.05 15.19 -6.81
CA PRO A 294 13.95 16.08 -7.94
C PRO A 294 13.58 17.48 -7.45
N GLU A 295 14.51 18.43 -7.60
CA GLU A 295 14.32 19.82 -7.16
C GLU A 295 13.30 20.57 -8.01
N HIS A 296 13.01 20.09 -9.23
CA HIS A 296 12.12 20.76 -10.19
C HIS A 296 11.08 19.83 -10.83
N PRO A 297 9.80 20.25 -10.93
CA PRO A 297 8.72 19.50 -11.60
C PRO A 297 9.01 19.08 -13.05
N ALA A 298 9.93 19.75 -13.76
CA ALA A 298 10.26 19.50 -15.16
C ALA A 298 11.09 18.21 -15.38
N GLN A 299 11.92 17.81 -14.41
CA GLN A 299 12.66 16.54 -14.48
C GLN A 299 11.72 15.32 -14.43
N TYR A 300 10.46 15.52 -14.00
CA TYR A 300 9.45 14.47 -13.97
C TYR A 300 8.81 14.17 -15.33
N GLU A 301 8.66 15.19 -16.19
CA GLU A 301 8.08 15.05 -17.53
C GLU A 301 9.04 14.30 -18.46
N ASP A 302 10.33 14.60 -18.36
CA ASP A 302 11.38 14.01 -19.18
C ASP A 302 11.55 12.50 -18.90
N SER A 303 11.53 12.07 -17.64
CA SER A 303 11.65 10.64 -17.30
C SER A 303 10.45 9.79 -17.76
N THR A 304 9.23 10.30 -17.59
CA THR A 304 8.01 9.61 -18.01
C THR A 304 7.92 9.54 -19.54
N ARG A 305 8.32 10.62 -20.21
CA ARG A 305 8.38 10.70 -21.67
C ARG A 305 9.39 9.70 -22.24
N ARG A 306 10.62 9.67 -21.71
CA ARG A 306 11.65 8.71 -22.12
C ARG A 306 11.21 7.25 -22.01
N GLU A 307 10.44 6.90 -20.98
CA GLU A 307 9.91 5.54 -20.83
C GLU A 307 8.68 5.27 -21.69
N THR A 308 7.81 6.25 -21.93
CA THR A 308 6.68 6.09 -22.86
C THR A 308 7.23 5.91 -24.27
N GLU A 309 8.24 6.69 -24.65
CA GLU A 309 9.01 6.54 -25.88
C GLU A 309 9.75 5.18 -25.93
N ALA A 310 10.29 4.69 -24.80
CA ALA A 310 10.92 3.36 -24.75
C ALA A 310 9.90 2.20 -24.83
N ALA A 311 8.71 2.35 -24.26
CA ALA A 311 7.64 1.37 -24.34
C ALA A 311 7.03 1.33 -25.75
N GLU A 312 6.80 2.50 -26.36
CA GLU A 312 6.39 2.63 -27.76
C GLU A 312 7.47 2.11 -28.71
N ALA A 313 8.76 2.34 -28.43
CA ALA A 313 9.86 1.79 -29.21
C ALA A 313 10.00 0.26 -29.06
N ALA A 314 9.68 -0.31 -27.90
CA ALA A 314 9.65 -1.75 -27.69
C ALA A 314 8.45 -2.42 -28.39
N GLU A 315 7.33 -1.70 -28.51
CA GLU A 315 6.12 -2.15 -29.21
C GLU A 315 6.22 -1.96 -30.74
N ALA A 316 7.07 -1.03 -31.19
CA ALA A 316 7.32 -0.74 -32.61
C ALA A 316 8.36 -1.64 -33.29
N ILE A 317 8.90 -2.67 -32.63
CA ILE A 317 9.75 -3.69 -33.28
C ILE A 317 8.83 -4.71 -33.98
N PRO A 318 8.71 -4.71 -35.32
CA PRO A 318 7.87 -5.69 -36.00
C PRO A 318 8.50 -7.08 -35.94
N ASP A 319 7.64 -8.06 -35.64
CA ASP A 319 7.87 -9.50 -35.69
C ASP A 319 8.35 -9.93 -37.10
N LYS A 320 9.66 -9.83 -37.34
CA LYS A 320 10.35 -10.46 -38.48
C LYS A 320 11.65 -11.08 -38.01
N GLN A 321 11.55 -12.17 -37.24
CA GLN A 321 12.47 -13.30 -37.33
C GLN A 321 11.92 -14.52 -36.59
N LYS A 322 10.89 -15.13 -37.17
CA LYS A 322 10.61 -16.56 -37.06
C LYS A 322 10.51 -17.10 -38.47
N ASP A 323 11.48 -17.89 -38.92
CA ASP A 323 11.33 -19.34 -39.19
C ASP A 323 12.66 -19.93 -39.78
N PRO A 324 12.83 -21.25 -39.97
CA PRO A 324 13.38 -22.16 -38.97
C PRO A 324 14.57 -23.02 -39.48
N THR A 325 15.22 -23.75 -38.56
CA THR A 325 16.07 -24.96 -38.81
C THR A 325 17.18 -24.84 -39.87
N ASP A 326 18.43 -24.82 -39.42
CA ASP A 326 19.36 -25.84 -39.89
C ASP A 326 20.31 -26.27 -38.77
N SER A 327 20.34 -27.58 -38.63
CA SER A 327 21.22 -28.41 -37.85
C SER A 327 22.66 -28.37 -38.36
N ASP A 328 23.54 -28.92 -37.53
CA ASP A 328 24.84 -29.48 -37.89
C ASP A 328 26.09 -28.57 -37.88
N LYS A 329 26.88 -28.87 -36.84
CA LYS A 329 28.32 -29.21 -36.89
C LYS A 329 29.38 -28.13 -36.62
N GLN A 330 30.22 -28.56 -35.67
CA GLN A 330 31.66 -28.35 -35.53
C GLN A 330 32.11 -27.03 -34.89
N LYS A 331 33.13 -26.99 -34.03
CA LYS A 331 33.93 -27.95 -33.22
C LYS A 331 34.90 -27.01 -32.44
N TYR A 332 35.42 -27.46 -31.30
CA TYR A 332 36.42 -26.79 -30.45
C TYR A 332 37.58 -26.04 -31.16
N PRO A 333 38.24 -25.07 -30.47
CA PRO A 333 39.26 -24.17 -31.02
C PRO A 333 40.67 -24.80 -31.05
N PRO A 334 41.65 -24.15 -31.69
CA PRO A 334 43.00 -24.17 -31.16
C PRO A 334 43.74 -22.81 -31.18
N THR A 335 44.28 -22.46 -30.01
CA THR A 335 45.70 -22.23 -29.68
C THR A 335 46.64 -21.44 -30.62
N GLU A 336 47.27 -20.41 -30.01
CA GLU A 336 48.62 -19.82 -30.24
C GLU A 336 49.04 -19.32 -31.63
N THR A 337 49.60 -18.10 -31.70
CA THR A 337 51.05 -17.83 -31.90
C THR A 337 51.34 -16.31 -31.79
N MET A 338 52.48 -15.97 -31.19
CA MET A 338 53.12 -14.65 -31.07
C MET A 338 53.57 -14.01 -32.41
N ALA A 339 53.99 -12.73 -32.31
CA ALA A 339 54.76 -11.89 -33.24
C ALA A 339 53.94 -11.23 -34.37
N VAL A 340 54.00 -9.91 -34.60
CA VAL A 340 55.16 -8.99 -34.65
C VAL A 340 54.84 -7.66 -33.99
#